data_AF-A0A831JDT7-F1
#
_entry.id   AF-A0A831JDT7-F1
#
_cell.length_a   1.000
_cell.length_b   1.000
_cell.length_c   1.000
_cell.angle_alpha   90.00
_cell.angle_beta   90.00
_cell.angle_gamma   90.00
#
_symmetry.space_group_name_H-M   'P 1'
#
loop_
_entity.id
_entity.type
_entity.pdbx_description
1 polymer ?
#
loop_
_entity_poly.entity_id
_entity_poly.type
_entity_poly.pdbx_seq_one_letter_code
_entity_poly.pdbx_strand_id
1 'polypeptide(L)'
;MRRFDCHSERSEESLTNVRPTFVGDPSANRLRMTKEQAQDEGRENGFTLAEIMVVMAITAVVGTILVLIFTNTLRGSGKSQILAVIKQNGQSVLGNIDKTVRDADNIICPTGISPSGSILVVVKDGVYTRYRMVLPDSSDPVPLSCNENGCIAWDQPSKENDLDPNTGQLKSDSQFINDVCLPNSLMSQAAVLTDTNSQTGVSVEDGFFTRNKSAGYKDQLTIEFKLGPGAGVPQAIKEQIDPVKFQTTVQLR
;
A
#
# COMPACT_ATOMS: atom_id res chain seq x y z
N MET A 1 -27.15 -28.68 -8.21
CA MET A 1 -28.06 -28.20 -9.29
C MET A 1 -28.64 -26.87 -8.81
N ARG A 2 -28.39 -25.69 -9.39
CA ARG A 2 -28.21 -25.31 -10.79
C ARG A 2 -27.06 -24.29 -10.94
N ARG A 3 -26.35 -24.42 -12.06
CA ARG A 3 -25.35 -23.49 -12.58
C ARG A 3 -26.01 -22.16 -12.96
N PHE A 4 -25.29 -21.06 -12.77
CA PHE A 4 -25.49 -19.84 -13.54
C PHE A 4 -24.30 -19.67 -14.49
N ASP A 5 -24.62 -19.68 -15.77
CA ASP A 5 -23.69 -19.59 -16.88
C ASP A 5 -23.26 -18.13 -17.14
N CYS A 6 -22.00 -18.00 -17.54
CA CYS A 6 -21.42 -16.79 -18.14
C CYS A 6 -22.08 -16.48 -19.49
N HIS A 7 -22.28 -15.20 -19.78
CA HIS A 7 -22.33 -14.71 -21.15
C HIS A 7 -21.26 -13.65 -21.37
N SER A 8 -20.32 -14.03 -22.23
CA SER A 8 -19.30 -13.21 -22.86
C SER A 8 -19.93 -12.61 -24.12
N GLU A 9 -19.80 -11.29 -24.31
CA GLU A 9 -20.03 -10.65 -25.60
C GLU A 9 -18.71 -10.08 -26.13
N ARG A 10 -18.43 -10.47 -27.38
CA ARG A 10 -17.31 -10.09 -28.23
C ARG A 10 -17.91 -9.72 -29.58
N SER A 11 -17.61 -8.53 -30.09
CA SER A 11 -17.51 -8.20 -31.52
C SER A 11 -16.82 -6.83 -31.59
N GLU A 12 -15.58 -6.69 -32.05
CA GLU A 12 -15.12 -6.78 -33.44
C GLU A 12 -15.90 -5.90 -34.42
N GLU A 13 -15.46 -4.65 -34.57
CA GLU A 13 -15.60 -3.82 -35.78
C GLU A 13 -14.45 -2.80 -35.77
N SER A 14 -13.85 -2.33 -36.86
CA SER A 14 -13.69 -2.77 -38.23
C SER A 14 -12.77 -1.70 -38.83
N LEU A 15 -11.57 -2.07 -39.27
CA LEU A 15 -10.63 -1.16 -39.93
C LEU A 15 -11.06 -0.98 -41.39
N THR A 16 -11.55 0.21 -41.76
CA THR A 16 -11.74 0.57 -43.17
C THR A 16 -10.79 1.67 -43.62
N ASN A 17 -9.84 1.16 -44.41
CA ASN A 17 -8.83 1.78 -45.22
C ASN A 17 -9.48 2.62 -46.34
N VAL A 18 -9.23 3.93 -46.38
CA VAL A 18 -9.68 4.80 -47.48
C VAL A 18 -8.46 5.21 -48.32
N ARG A 19 -8.34 4.61 -49.51
CA ARG A 19 -7.48 5.06 -50.60
C ARG A 19 -8.11 6.25 -51.33
N PRO A 20 -7.33 7.24 -51.79
CA PRO A 20 -7.79 8.20 -52.78
C PRO A 20 -7.60 7.66 -54.21
N THR A 21 -8.66 7.77 -55.03
CA THR A 21 -8.63 7.60 -56.48
C THR A 21 -8.15 8.88 -57.15
N PHE A 22 -7.04 8.79 -57.90
CA PHE A 22 -6.54 9.86 -58.75
C PHE A 22 -7.05 9.62 -60.18
N VAL A 23 -7.91 10.51 -60.67
CA VAL A 23 -8.40 10.54 -62.05
C VAL A 23 -7.42 11.35 -62.87
N GLY A 24 -6.82 10.71 -63.88
CA GLY A 24 -6.01 11.38 -64.88
C GLY A 24 -6.89 11.98 -65.99
N ASP A 25 -6.53 13.19 -66.42
CA ASP A 25 -7.05 13.79 -67.64
C ASP A 25 -5.85 14.19 -68.53
N PRO A 26 -5.73 13.68 -69.76
CA PRO A 26 -4.68 14.05 -70.69
C PRO A 26 -5.22 15.00 -71.78
N SER A 27 -4.43 16.03 -72.11
CA SER A 27 -4.54 17.00 -73.24
C SER A 27 -4.76 18.45 -72.74
N ALA A 28 -4.12 19.51 -73.24
CA ALA A 28 -3.22 19.73 -74.37
C ALA A 28 -2.41 21.03 -74.15
N ASN A 29 -1.39 21.22 -75.01
CA ASN A 29 -0.80 22.49 -75.46
C ASN A 29 0.01 23.31 -74.43
N ARG A 30 1.34 23.33 -74.50
CA ARG A 30 2.20 23.99 -75.53
C ARG A 30 1.95 25.50 -75.58
N LEU A 31 2.81 26.29 -74.92
CA LEU A 31 3.44 27.49 -75.50
C LEU A 31 4.46 28.13 -74.53
N ARG A 32 5.61 28.46 -75.12
CA ARG A 32 6.57 29.51 -74.74
C ARG A 32 7.31 29.37 -73.40
N MET A 33 8.46 28.69 -73.48
CA MET A 33 9.64 29.12 -72.73
C MET A 33 10.11 30.47 -73.29
N THR A 34 9.85 31.55 -72.55
CA THR A 34 10.78 32.67 -72.49
C THR A 34 11.82 32.33 -71.42
N LYS A 35 13.08 32.31 -71.83
CA LYS A 35 14.24 32.23 -70.94
C LYS A 35 14.20 33.43 -70.00
N GLU A 36 13.73 33.23 -68.80
CA GLU A 36 14.14 34.05 -67.65
C GLU A 36 14.47 33.06 -66.54
N GLN A 37 15.70 32.58 -66.61
CA GLN A 37 16.33 31.79 -65.58
C GLN A 37 16.47 32.68 -64.36
N ALA A 38 15.47 32.67 -63.48
CA ALA A 38 15.70 32.93 -62.06
C ALA A 38 16.40 31.70 -61.49
N GLN A 39 17.71 31.61 -61.73
CA GLN A 39 18.61 30.83 -60.89
C GLN A 39 18.61 31.50 -59.50
N ASP A 40 17.66 31.12 -58.66
CA ASP A 40 17.91 31.10 -57.22
C ASP A 40 18.76 29.85 -56.99
N GLU A 41 20.06 29.99 -57.22
CA GLU A 41 21.02 29.01 -56.77
C GLU A 41 20.85 28.93 -55.26
N GLY A 42 20.23 27.85 -54.79
CA GLY A 42 20.22 27.47 -53.40
C GLY A 42 21.67 27.41 -52.94
N ARG A 43 22.14 28.50 -52.33
CA ARG A 43 23.39 28.50 -51.57
C ARG A 43 23.20 27.46 -50.50
N GLU A 44 23.84 26.31 -50.68
CA GLU A 44 24.08 25.36 -49.62
C GLU A 44 25.01 26.06 -48.62
N ASN A 45 24.40 26.85 -47.72
CA ASN A 45 25.10 27.52 -46.64
C ASN A 45 25.60 26.42 -45.70
N GLY A 46 26.90 26.10 -45.79
CA GLY A 46 27.56 25.20 -44.87
C GLY A 46 27.54 25.75 -43.44
N PHE A 47 27.25 24.87 -42.47
CA PHE A 47 27.24 25.21 -41.05
C PHE A 47 28.60 25.75 -40.60
N THR A 48 28.58 26.86 -39.88
CA THR A 48 29.80 27.43 -39.29
C THR A 48 30.17 26.67 -38.02
N LEU A 49 31.46 26.56 -37.70
CA LEU A 49 31.93 25.90 -36.49
C LEU A 49 31.38 26.58 -35.21
N ALA A 50 31.19 27.89 -35.25
CA ALA A 50 30.59 28.66 -34.17
C ALA A 50 29.11 28.27 -33.91
N GLU A 51 28.34 28.01 -34.97
CA GLU A 51 26.94 27.60 -34.86
C GLU A 51 26.80 26.23 -34.19
N ILE A 52 27.65 25.26 -34.54
CA ILE A 52 27.67 23.94 -33.90
C ILE A 52 28.02 24.03 -32.41
N MET A 53 28.96 24.89 -32.02
CA MET A 53 29.30 25.08 -30.60
C MET A 53 28.13 25.67 -29.80
N VAL A 54 27.42 26.64 -30.36
CA VAL A 54 26.25 27.24 -29.71
C VAL A 54 25.13 26.20 -29.56
N VAL A 55 24.87 25.40 -30.59
CA VAL A 55 23.86 24.33 -30.54
C VAL A 55 24.21 23.28 -29.48
N MET A 56 25.48 22.87 -29.37
CA MET A 56 25.91 21.93 -28.34
C MET A 56 25.74 22.51 -26.93
N ALA A 57 26.10 23.79 -26.72
CA ALA A 57 25.94 24.45 -25.43
C ALA A 57 24.47 24.53 -25.01
N ILE A 58 23.59 24.95 -25.93
CA ILE A 58 22.14 25.01 -25.67
C ILE A 58 21.57 23.61 -25.41
N THR A 59 21.96 22.62 -26.22
CA THR A 59 21.48 21.24 -26.06
C THR A 59 21.93 20.63 -24.73
N ALA A 60 23.14 20.93 -24.27
CA ALA A 60 23.62 20.47 -22.96
C ALA A 60 22.77 21.04 -21.82
N VAL A 61 22.47 22.35 -21.84
CA VAL A 61 21.63 23.00 -20.83
C VAL A 61 20.21 22.42 -20.87
N VAL A 62 19.57 22.36 -22.04
CA VAL A 62 18.21 21.81 -22.18
C VAL A 62 18.16 20.34 -21.77
N GLY A 63 19.15 19.54 -22.16
CA GLY A 63 19.25 18.13 -21.80
C GLY A 63 19.32 17.91 -20.29
N THR A 64 20.14 18.69 -19.58
CA THR A 64 20.21 18.59 -18.11
C THR A 64 18.88 18.92 -17.43
N ILE A 65 18.18 19.97 -17.90
CA ILE A 65 16.85 20.34 -17.36
C ILE A 65 15.84 19.21 -17.56
N LEU A 66 15.82 18.58 -18.75
CA LEU A 66 14.92 17.46 -19.03
C LEU A 66 15.20 16.25 -18.12
N VAL A 67 16.46 15.90 -17.91
CA VAL A 67 16.84 14.80 -17.01
C VAL A 67 16.45 15.12 -15.56
N LEU A 68 16.62 16.36 -15.10
CA LEU A 68 16.19 16.79 -13.76
C LEU A 68 14.67 16.68 -13.60
N ILE A 69 13.89 17.14 -14.58
CA ILE A 69 12.43 17.03 -14.54
C ILE A 69 12.02 15.55 -14.49
N PHE A 70 12.56 14.72 -15.38
CA PHE A 70 12.22 13.29 -15.45
C PHE A 70 12.54 12.55 -14.15
N THR A 71 13.74 12.78 -13.59
CA THR A 71 14.14 12.15 -12.32
C THR A 71 13.29 12.63 -11.14
N ASN A 72 12.92 13.91 -11.10
CA ASN A 72 12.00 14.44 -10.09
C ASN A 72 10.59 13.85 -10.23
N THR A 73 10.08 13.70 -11.44
CA THR A 73 8.77 13.08 -11.70
C THR A 73 8.76 11.60 -11.28
N LEU A 74 9.78 10.82 -11.64
CA LEU A 74 9.89 9.40 -11.24
C LEU A 74 9.96 9.26 -9.71
N ARG A 75 10.75 10.10 -9.04
CA ARG A 75 10.83 10.11 -7.57
C ARG A 75 9.49 10.46 -6.92
N GLY A 76 8.75 11.42 -7.49
CA GLY A 76 7.42 11.78 -7.02
C GLY A 76 6.39 10.66 -7.19
N SER A 77 6.45 9.91 -8.28
CA SER A 77 5.58 8.76 -8.54
C SER A 77 5.78 7.64 -7.51
N GLY A 78 7.03 7.26 -7.21
CA GLY A 78 7.33 6.21 -6.23
C GLY A 78 6.81 6.53 -4.83
N LYS A 79 6.99 7.78 -4.36
CA LYS A 79 6.42 8.22 -3.07
C LYS A 79 4.90 8.12 -3.03
N SER A 80 4.25 8.57 -4.09
CA SER A 80 2.78 8.61 -4.17
C SER A 80 2.21 7.19 -4.16
N GLN A 81 2.88 6.25 -4.84
CA GLN A 81 2.51 4.84 -4.84
C GLN A 81 2.67 4.21 -3.45
N ILE A 82 3.82 4.39 -2.79
CA ILE A 82 4.07 3.85 -1.44
C ILE A 82 3.05 4.42 -0.45
N LEU A 83 2.79 5.73 -0.50
CA LEU A 83 1.79 6.37 0.36
C LEU A 83 0.37 5.83 0.12
N ALA A 84 0.03 5.51 -1.14
CA ALA A 84 -1.25 4.89 -1.46
C ALA A 84 -1.36 3.48 -0.84
N VAL A 85 -0.30 2.68 -0.92
CA VAL A 85 -0.25 1.34 -0.29
C VAL A 85 -0.36 1.46 1.24
N ILE A 86 0.35 2.40 1.86
CA ILE A 86 0.26 2.68 3.30
C ILE A 86 -1.18 2.98 3.70
N LYS A 87 -1.85 3.89 2.97
CA LYS A 87 -3.24 4.25 3.22
C LYS A 87 -4.20 3.08 3.03
N GLN A 88 -4.05 2.32 1.96
CA GLN A 88 -4.90 1.16 1.68
C GLN A 88 -4.78 0.10 2.78
N ASN A 89 -3.56 -0.26 3.18
CA ASN A 89 -3.31 -1.21 4.26
C ASN A 89 -3.88 -0.70 5.59
N GLY A 90 -3.56 0.53 5.97
CA GLY A 90 -4.04 1.10 7.24
C GLY A 90 -5.56 1.19 7.32
N GLN A 91 -6.25 1.58 6.23
CA GLN A 91 -7.72 1.59 6.19
C GLN A 91 -8.32 0.18 6.23
N SER A 92 -7.69 -0.79 5.56
CA SER A 92 -8.14 -2.19 5.60
C SER A 92 -8.04 -2.78 7.01
N VAL A 93 -6.90 -2.58 7.68
CA VAL A 93 -6.71 -3.03 9.07
C VAL A 93 -7.69 -2.35 10.01
N LEU A 94 -7.82 -1.01 9.91
CA LEU A 94 -8.70 -0.24 10.77
C LEU A 94 -10.16 -0.67 10.61
N GLY A 95 -10.61 -0.92 9.38
CA GLY A 95 -11.96 -1.41 9.11
C GLY A 95 -12.21 -2.82 9.62
N ASN A 96 -11.20 -3.71 9.59
CA ASN A 96 -11.30 -5.05 10.16
C ASN A 96 -11.47 -4.99 11.68
N ILE A 97 -10.58 -4.28 12.37
CA ILE A 97 -10.62 -4.18 13.84
C ILE A 97 -11.87 -3.43 14.29
N ASP A 98 -12.24 -2.31 13.64
CA ASP A 98 -13.46 -1.54 13.95
C ASP A 98 -14.71 -2.42 13.88
N LYS A 99 -14.85 -3.21 12.80
CA LYS A 99 -15.99 -4.14 12.67
C LYS A 99 -16.01 -5.17 13.80
N THR A 100 -14.89 -5.81 14.09
CA THR A 100 -14.81 -6.85 15.14
C THR A 100 -15.12 -6.27 16.52
N VAL A 101 -14.65 -5.05 16.82
CA VAL A 101 -14.89 -4.38 18.10
C VAL A 101 -16.34 -3.93 18.25
N ARG A 102 -16.99 -3.44 17.19
CA ARG A 102 -18.41 -3.02 17.24
C ARG A 102 -19.37 -4.16 17.51
N ASP A 103 -19.04 -5.34 17.04
CA ASP A 103 -19.85 -6.55 17.19
C ASP A 103 -19.45 -7.38 18.43
N ALA A 104 -18.59 -6.83 19.29
CA ALA A 104 -18.06 -7.52 20.46
C ALA A 104 -19.00 -7.43 21.66
N ASP A 105 -19.06 -8.52 22.44
CA ASP A 105 -19.72 -8.52 23.75
C ASP A 105 -18.82 -7.91 24.83
N ASN A 106 -17.51 -8.12 24.71
CA ASN A 106 -16.53 -7.62 25.64
C ASN A 106 -15.15 -7.44 24.98
N ILE A 107 -14.33 -6.59 25.58
CA ILE A 107 -12.92 -6.40 25.22
C ILE A 107 -12.02 -6.64 26.43
N ILE A 108 -10.86 -7.22 26.20
CA ILE A 108 -9.88 -7.60 27.21
C ILE A 108 -8.49 -7.16 26.73
N CYS A 109 -7.58 -6.92 27.68
CA CYS A 109 -6.20 -6.49 27.47
C CYS A 109 -5.90 -5.06 26.95
N PRO A 110 -6.85 -4.09 26.79
CA PRO A 110 -6.51 -2.83 26.13
C PRO A 110 -5.52 -1.97 26.93
N THR A 111 -5.60 -1.94 28.27
CA THR A 111 -4.60 -1.28 29.12
C THR A 111 -4.65 -1.87 30.53
N GLY A 112 -3.50 -2.26 31.08
CA GLY A 112 -3.35 -2.73 32.47
C GLY A 112 -2.67 -4.10 32.65
N ILE A 113 -2.60 -4.93 31.59
CA ILE A 113 -1.93 -6.25 31.62
C ILE A 113 -0.88 -6.38 30.50
N SER A 114 -1.12 -5.78 29.33
CA SER A 114 -0.06 -5.56 28.32
C SER A 114 0.67 -4.24 28.64
N PRO A 115 1.96 -4.26 29.00
CA PRO A 115 2.71 -3.07 29.43
C PRO A 115 2.85 -2.00 28.31
N SER A 116 2.59 -2.38 27.06
CA SER A 116 2.74 -1.54 25.87
C SER A 116 1.41 -1.21 25.17
N GLY A 117 0.27 -1.75 25.63
CA GLY A 117 -1.03 -1.55 24.97
C GLY A 117 -1.09 -2.14 23.54
N SER A 118 -0.14 -2.98 23.15
CA SER A 118 -0.03 -3.52 21.78
C SER A 118 -0.96 -4.72 21.51
N ILE A 119 -1.70 -5.18 22.53
CA ILE A 119 -2.56 -6.37 22.45
C ILE A 119 -3.99 -5.98 22.74
N LEU A 120 -4.91 -6.48 21.92
CA LEU A 120 -6.35 -6.35 22.10
C LEU A 120 -6.97 -7.73 21.96
N VAL A 121 -7.80 -8.13 22.91
CA VAL A 121 -8.61 -9.34 22.79
C VAL A 121 -10.07 -8.93 22.75
N VAL A 122 -10.74 -9.32 21.68
CA VAL A 122 -12.17 -9.10 21.46
C VAL A 122 -12.90 -10.42 21.72
N VAL A 123 -13.95 -10.36 22.52
CA VAL A 123 -14.76 -11.53 22.86
C VAL A 123 -16.14 -11.39 22.25
N LYS A 124 -16.57 -12.43 21.52
CA LYS A 124 -17.89 -12.53 20.93
C LYS A 124 -18.38 -13.97 20.99
N ASP A 125 -19.54 -14.22 21.59
CA ASP A 125 -20.13 -15.56 21.70
C ASP A 125 -19.17 -16.60 22.32
N GLY A 126 -18.30 -16.16 23.25
CA GLY A 126 -17.27 -17.00 23.87
C GLY A 126 -16.03 -17.27 23.01
N VAL A 127 -15.99 -16.77 21.77
CA VAL A 127 -14.81 -16.82 20.90
C VAL A 127 -13.91 -15.63 21.19
N TYR A 128 -12.63 -15.89 21.41
CA TYR A 128 -11.60 -14.90 21.66
C TYR A 128 -10.87 -14.61 20.35
N THR A 129 -10.91 -13.37 19.88
CA THR A 129 -10.13 -12.89 18.74
C THR A 129 -9.06 -11.95 19.27
N ARG A 130 -7.80 -12.33 19.12
CA ARG A 130 -6.67 -11.54 19.62
C ARG A 130 -6.00 -10.82 18.45
N TYR A 131 -5.80 -9.52 18.62
CA TYR A 131 -4.99 -8.66 17.77
C TYR A 131 -3.71 -8.31 18.50
N ARG A 132 -2.59 -8.29 17.76
CA ARG A 132 -1.29 -7.87 18.26
C ARG A 132 -0.59 -6.99 17.26
N MET A 133 -0.13 -5.84 17.74
CA MET A 133 0.80 -4.99 17.02
C MET A 133 2.22 -5.43 17.35
N VAL A 134 2.98 -5.73 16.32
CA VAL A 134 4.35 -6.22 16.40
C VAL A 134 5.24 -5.17 15.76
N LEU A 135 6.26 -4.73 16.50
CA LEU A 135 7.25 -3.81 15.96
C LEU A 135 8.35 -4.58 15.22
N PRO A 136 9.03 -3.96 14.23
CA PRO A 136 10.19 -4.58 13.61
C PRO A 136 11.25 -4.90 14.66
N ASP A 137 12.00 -5.98 14.42
CA ASP A 137 13.05 -6.47 15.34
C ASP A 137 12.54 -6.85 16.75
N SER A 138 11.23 -7.02 16.94
CA SER A 138 10.70 -7.52 18.21
C SER A 138 11.09 -8.99 18.44
N SER A 139 11.34 -9.36 19.69
CA SER A 139 11.55 -10.75 20.10
C SER A 139 10.24 -11.50 20.36
N ASP A 140 9.11 -10.94 19.92
CA ASP A 140 7.79 -11.50 20.22
C ASP A 140 7.57 -12.80 19.42
N PRO A 141 6.91 -13.81 20.01
CA PRO A 141 6.65 -15.08 19.32
C PRO A 141 5.47 -14.95 18.34
N VAL A 142 5.78 -14.37 17.18
CA VAL A 142 4.84 -14.00 16.11
C VAL A 142 5.25 -14.64 14.78
N PRO A 143 4.41 -14.59 13.73
CA PRO A 143 4.81 -15.06 12.40
C PRO A 143 6.10 -14.39 11.92
N LEU A 144 7.03 -15.17 11.34
CA LEU A 144 8.35 -14.69 10.89
C LEU A 144 8.28 -13.49 9.94
N SER A 145 7.19 -13.36 9.17
CA SER A 145 6.94 -12.22 8.26
C SER A 145 6.85 -10.87 8.97
N CYS A 146 6.69 -10.86 10.29
CA CYS A 146 6.56 -9.67 11.12
C CYS A 146 7.88 -9.17 11.74
N ASN A 147 8.99 -9.89 11.53
CA ASN A 147 10.27 -9.53 12.14
C ASN A 147 11.02 -8.47 11.33
N GLU A 148 11.00 -8.58 9.99
CA GLU A 148 11.59 -7.56 9.11
C GLU A 148 10.72 -6.30 9.04
N ASN A 149 9.41 -6.49 8.89
CA ASN A 149 8.40 -5.45 8.89
C ASN A 149 7.57 -5.58 10.14
N GLY A 150 7.42 -4.49 10.92
CA GLY A 150 6.37 -4.49 11.94
C GLY A 150 5.01 -4.79 11.31
N CYS A 151 4.17 -5.53 12.01
CA CYS A 151 2.92 -6.04 11.45
C CYS A 151 1.78 -5.96 12.46
N ILE A 152 0.55 -6.07 11.97
CA ILE A 152 -0.62 -6.32 12.84
C ILE A 152 -1.07 -7.75 12.57
N ALA A 153 -0.84 -8.62 13.54
CA ALA A 153 -1.25 -10.02 13.49
C ALA A 153 -2.55 -10.23 14.26
N TRP A 154 -3.30 -11.27 13.87
CA TRP A 154 -4.46 -11.72 14.61
C TRP A 154 -4.54 -13.24 14.65
N ASP A 155 -5.11 -13.76 15.72
CA ASP A 155 -5.42 -15.19 15.88
C ASP A 155 -6.64 -15.41 16.78
N GLN A 156 -7.03 -16.68 16.95
CA GLN A 156 -8.16 -17.08 17.78
C GLN A 156 -7.71 -18.07 18.85
N PRO A 157 -7.21 -17.59 20.00
CA PRO A 157 -6.80 -18.47 21.08
C PRO A 157 -8.01 -19.23 21.65
N SER A 158 -7.87 -20.53 21.81
CA SER A 158 -8.91 -21.42 22.35
C SER A 158 -8.55 -21.88 23.76
N LYS A 159 -9.50 -21.81 24.70
CA LYS A 159 -9.33 -22.34 26.07
C LYS A 159 -9.06 -23.84 26.09
N GLU A 160 -9.67 -24.57 25.17
CA GLU A 160 -9.65 -26.04 25.10
C GLU A 160 -8.25 -26.62 24.91
N ASN A 161 -7.32 -25.82 24.38
CA ASN A 161 -5.95 -26.22 24.12
C ASN A 161 -4.95 -25.60 25.13
N ASP A 162 -5.44 -24.83 26.11
CA ASP A 162 -4.59 -24.15 27.08
C ASP A 162 -4.58 -24.90 28.43
N LEU A 163 -3.66 -25.87 28.51
CA LEU A 163 -3.46 -26.72 29.68
C LEU A 163 -2.43 -26.09 30.62
N ASP A 164 -2.66 -26.17 31.93
CA ASP A 164 -1.65 -25.82 32.92
C ASP A 164 -0.49 -26.84 32.84
N PRO A 165 0.76 -26.39 32.65
CA PRO A 165 1.89 -27.30 32.48
C PRO A 165 2.20 -28.14 33.72
N ASN A 166 1.72 -27.75 34.90
CA ASN A 166 1.97 -28.45 36.15
C ASN A 166 0.88 -29.47 36.48
N THR A 167 -0.37 -29.21 36.08
CA THR A 167 -1.52 -30.05 36.44
C THR A 167 -2.09 -30.85 35.27
N GLY A 168 -1.78 -30.45 34.03
CA GLY A 168 -2.36 -31.05 32.82
C GLY A 168 -3.87 -30.84 32.69
N GLN A 169 -4.45 -29.93 33.49
CA GLN A 169 -5.86 -29.56 33.43
C GLN A 169 -6.04 -28.26 32.66
N LEU A 170 -7.27 -28.03 32.17
CA LEU A 170 -7.65 -26.76 31.55
C LEU A 170 -7.44 -25.61 32.55
N LYS A 171 -6.79 -24.54 32.09
CA LYS A 171 -6.62 -23.34 32.90
C LYS A 171 -7.98 -22.72 33.23
N SER A 172 -8.07 -22.11 34.41
CA SER A 172 -9.25 -21.31 34.76
C SER A 172 -9.40 -20.11 33.83
N ASP A 173 -10.62 -19.58 33.71
CA ASP A 173 -10.91 -18.41 32.86
C ASP A 173 -9.98 -17.23 33.13
N SER A 174 -9.66 -16.99 34.41
CA SER A 174 -8.79 -15.87 34.77
C SER A 174 -7.33 -16.11 34.38
N GLN A 175 -6.86 -17.36 34.44
CA GLN A 175 -5.50 -17.72 34.02
C GLN A 175 -5.36 -17.63 32.49
N PHE A 176 -6.32 -18.18 31.75
CA PHE A 176 -6.36 -18.06 30.29
C PHE A 176 -6.35 -16.60 29.84
N ILE A 177 -7.19 -15.76 30.45
CA ILE A 177 -7.25 -14.32 30.15
C ILE A 177 -5.90 -13.65 30.40
N ASN A 178 -5.24 -13.95 31.51
CA ASN A 178 -3.93 -13.37 31.81
C ASN A 178 -2.90 -13.78 30.76
N ASP A 179 -2.88 -15.05 30.38
CA ASP A 179 -1.91 -15.56 29.41
C ASP A 179 -2.08 -14.94 28.02
N VAL A 180 -3.31 -14.81 27.51
CA VAL A 180 -3.55 -14.20 26.19
C VAL A 180 -3.22 -12.71 26.15
N CYS A 181 -3.22 -12.03 27.30
CA CYS A 181 -2.84 -10.62 27.41
C CYS A 181 -1.32 -10.38 27.49
N LEU A 182 -0.50 -11.42 27.58
CA LEU A 182 0.96 -11.27 27.66
C LEU A 182 1.61 -11.13 26.27
N PRO A 183 2.65 -10.29 26.11
CA PRO A 183 3.38 -10.13 24.85
C PRO A 183 4.14 -11.38 24.42
N ASN A 184 4.53 -12.26 25.34
CA ASN A 184 5.21 -13.52 25.00
C ASN A 184 4.23 -14.68 24.73
N SER A 185 2.92 -14.44 24.70
CA SER A 185 1.97 -15.51 24.41
C SER A 185 2.02 -15.89 22.93
N LEU A 186 2.18 -17.19 22.67
CA LEU A 186 2.33 -17.74 21.32
C LEU A 186 1.07 -17.50 20.46
N MET A 187 1.26 -17.12 19.20
CA MET A 187 0.18 -17.02 18.20
C MET A 187 0.29 -18.14 17.15
N SER A 188 -0.01 -19.39 17.54
CA SER A 188 0.28 -20.59 16.73
C SER A 188 -0.38 -20.65 15.35
N GLN A 189 -1.51 -19.95 15.18
CA GLN A 189 -2.28 -19.88 13.92
C GLN A 189 -2.52 -18.44 13.49
N ALA A 190 -1.56 -17.55 13.76
CA ALA A 190 -1.69 -16.15 13.40
C ALA A 190 -1.74 -15.93 11.89
N ALA A 191 -2.66 -15.06 11.48
CA ALA A 191 -2.68 -14.42 10.18
C ALA A 191 -2.27 -12.95 10.32
N VAL A 192 -1.72 -12.38 9.26
CA VAL A 192 -1.26 -10.99 9.25
C VAL A 192 -2.24 -10.12 8.46
N LEU A 193 -2.61 -8.97 9.02
CA LEU A 193 -3.55 -8.02 8.40
C LEU A 193 -2.85 -6.97 7.52
N THR A 194 -1.57 -6.74 7.76
CA THR A 194 -0.73 -5.82 6.97
C THR A 194 0.04 -6.57 5.89
N ASP A 195 0.20 -5.97 4.71
CA ASP A 195 1.13 -6.48 3.70
C ASP A 195 2.57 -6.37 4.21
N THR A 196 3.20 -7.52 4.45
CA THR A 196 4.56 -7.65 5.01
C THR A 196 5.63 -7.81 3.93
N ASN A 197 5.32 -7.58 2.65
CA ASN A 197 6.35 -7.53 1.62
C ASN A 197 7.39 -6.43 1.95
N SER A 198 8.67 -6.79 2.02
CA SER A 198 9.74 -5.87 2.42
C SER A 198 9.92 -4.68 1.48
N GLN A 199 9.59 -4.82 0.18
CA GLN A 199 9.79 -3.77 -0.82
C GLN A 199 8.53 -2.99 -1.15
N THR A 200 7.38 -3.66 -1.19
CA THR A 200 6.12 -3.06 -1.65
C THR A 200 5.08 -2.90 -0.55
N GLY A 201 5.28 -3.54 0.60
CA GLY A 201 4.34 -3.55 1.71
C GLY A 201 4.53 -2.38 2.68
N VAL A 202 4.13 -2.60 3.92
CA VAL A 202 4.14 -1.61 5.00
C VAL A 202 4.82 -2.18 6.25
N SER A 203 5.31 -1.29 7.10
CA SER A 203 5.81 -1.65 8.42
C SER A 203 5.07 -0.87 9.50
N VAL A 204 4.60 -1.58 10.54
CA VAL A 204 4.10 -0.95 11.77
C VAL A 204 5.27 -0.40 12.55
N GLU A 205 5.25 0.89 12.85
CA GLU A 205 6.34 1.54 13.59
C GLU A 205 5.99 1.85 15.03
N ASP A 206 4.69 1.98 15.31
CA ASP A 206 4.15 2.34 16.61
C ASP A 206 2.67 1.98 16.65
N GLY A 207 2.13 1.76 17.85
CA GLY A 207 0.70 1.60 18.02
C GLY A 207 0.29 1.02 19.36
N PHE A 208 -0.92 1.39 19.76
CA PHE A 208 -1.52 0.99 21.03
C PHE A 208 -3.04 0.97 20.93
N PHE A 209 -3.63 0.12 21.76
CA PHE A 209 -5.04 0.07 22.06
C PHE A 209 -5.25 0.74 23.41
N THR A 210 -6.30 1.56 23.52
CA THR A 210 -6.66 2.21 24.79
C THR A 210 -8.14 2.07 25.03
N ARG A 211 -8.55 1.50 26.17
CA ARG A 211 -9.95 1.47 26.59
C ARG A 211 -10.22 2.57 27.58
N ASN A 212 -11.17 3.43 27.26
CA ASN A 212 -11.76 4.37 28.18
C ASN A 212 -13.07 3.77 28.71
N LYS A 213 -13.05 3.34 29.98
CA LYS A 213 -14.22 2.74 30.62
C LYS A 213 -15.26 3.82 30.93
N SER A 214 -16.51 3.59 30.53
CA SER A 214 -17.62 4.50 30.80
C SER A 214 -18.79 3.75 31.43
N ALA A 215 -19.49 4.41 32.36
CA ALA A 215 -20.66 3.82 33.01
C ALA A 215 -21.78 3.51 31.99
N GLY A 216 -22.43 2.36 32.15
CA GLY A 216 -23.59 1.96 31.34
C GLY A 216 -23.29 1.31 29.99
N TYR A 217 -22.30 0.42 29.91
CA TYR A 217 -21.93 -0.37 28.71
C TYR A 217 -21.49 0.46 27.49
N LYS A 218 -21.02 1.70 27.70
CA LYS A 218 -20.56 2.61 26.65
C LYS A 218 -19.05 2.73 26.57
N ASP A 219 -18.35 1.63 26.81
CA ASP A 219 -16.90 1.64 26.77
C ASP A 219 -16.41 2.09 25.39
N GLN A 220 -15.39 2.94 25.39
CA GLN A 220 -14.78 3.42 24.16
C GLN A 220 -13.41 2.78 24.01
N LEU A 221 -13.17 2.14 22.86
CA LEU A 221 -11.86 1.65 22.48
C LEU A 221 -11.26 2.58 21.44
N THR A 222 -10.13 3.18 21.77
CA THR A 222 -9.29 3.89 20.82
C THR A 222 -8.23 2.94 20.28
N ILE A 223 -8.15 2.85 18.95
CA ILE A 223 -7.13 2.09 18.23
C ILE A 223 -6.23 3.13 17.55
N GLU A 224 -4.93 3.08 17.82
CA GLU A 224 -3.95 3.96 17.20
C GLU A 224 -2.74 3.16 16.73
N PHE A 225 -2.28 3.41 15.50
CA PHE A 225 -1.03 2.86 14.99
C PHE A 225 -0.43 3.73 13.88
N LYS A 226 0.87 3.59 13.64
CA LYS A 226 1.60 4.27 12.57
C LYS A 226 2.15 3.23 11.60
N LEU A 227 1.92 3.47 10.31
CA LEU A 227 2.48 2.66 9.23
C LEU A 227 3.49 3.47 8.43
N GLY A 228 4.68 2.92 8.30
CA GLY A 228 5.73 3.41 7.40
C GLY A 228 5.90 2.50 6.18
N PRO A 229 6.83 2.87 5.28
CA PRO A 229 7.25 2.01 4.17
C PRO A 229 7.85 0.69 4.67
N GLY A 230 7.74 -0.37 3.86
CA GLY A 230 8.43 -1.64 4.14
C GLY A 230 9.94 -1.46 4.34
N ALA A 231 10.53 -2.34 5.16
CA ALA A 231 11.93 -2.26 5.60
C ALA A 231 12.95 -2.35 4.46
N GLY A 232 12.59 -2.99 3.34
CA GLY A 232 13.41 -3.13 2.14
C GLY A 232 13.30 -1.95 1.15
N VAL A 233 12.48 -0.93 1.44
CA VAL A 233 12.43 0.30 0.63
C VAL A 233 13.76 1.05 0.76
N PRO A 234 14.38 1.52 -0.36
CA PRO A 234 15.63 2.27 -0.31
C PRO A 234 15.57 3.47 0.65
N GLN A 235 16.60 3.65 1.48
CA GLN A 235 16.66 4.71 2.49
C GLN A 235 16.42 6.11 1.90
N ALA A 236 16.97 6.38 0.70
CA ALA A 236 16.76 7.64 0.00
C ALA A 236 15.28 7.97 -0.27
N ILE A 237 14.40 6.96 -0.35
CA ILE A 237 12.95 7.14 -0.48
C ILE A 237 12.28 7.11 0.89
N LYS A 238 12.68 6.19 1.78
CA LYS A 238 12.11 6.00 3.12
C LYS A 238 12.19 7.28 3.97
N GLU A 239 13.33 7.98 3.95
CA GLU A 239 13.52 9.25 4.67
C GLU A 239 12.65 10.39 4.16
N GLN A 240 12.06 10.25 2.98
CA GLN A 240 11.21 11.26 2.36
C GLN A 240 9.71 10.97 2.51
N ILE A 241 9.35 9.90 3.23
CA ILE A 241 7.97 9.49 3.48
C ILE A 241 7.78 9.36 4.98
N ASP A 242 7.06 10.32 5.56
CA ASP A 242 6.73 10.24 6.97
C ASP A 242 5.71 9.12 7.24
N PRO A 243 5.86 8.38 8.35
CA PRO A 243 4.90 7.37 8.77
C PRO A 243 3.50 7.97 8.93
N VAL A 244 2.48 7.27 8.42
CA VAL A 244 1.10 7.73 8.46
C VAL A 244 0.43 7.18 9.72
N LYS A 245 -0.11 8.08 10.54
CA LYS A 245 -0.92 7.73 11.71
C LYS A 245 -2.35 7.38 11.32
N PHE A 246 -2.83 6.24 11.81
CA PHE A 246 -4.21 5.80 11.75
C PHE A 246 -4.77 5.78 13.16
N GLN A 247 -5.97 6.34 13.33
CA GLN A 247 -6.64 6.39 14.62
C GLN A 247 -8.15 6.31 14.44
N THR A 248 -8.80 5.50 15.27
CA THR A 248 -10.27 5.50 15.39
C THR A 248 -10.67 5.28 16.84
N THR A 249 -11.87 5.73 17.19
CA THR A 249 -12.50 5.44 18.49
C THR A 249 -13.82 4.76 18.23
N VAL A 250 -13.98 3.57 18.79
CA VAL A 250 -15.13 2.70 18.62
C VAL A 250 -15.86 2.58 19.95
N GLN A 251 -17.18 2.81 19.93
CA GLN A 251 -18.04 2.54 21.08
C GLN A 251 -18.50 1.08 21.01
N LEU A 252 -18.35 0.37 22.13
CA LEU A 252 -18.98 -0.93 22.30
C LEU A 252 -20.50 -0.77 22.40
N ARG A 253 -21.24 -1.80 21.97
CA ARG A 253 -22.71 -1.83 21.99
C ARG A 253 -23.26 -2.53 23.22
#